data_AF-A0A8D8ZKK7-F1
#
_entry.id   AF-A0A8D8ZKK7-F1
#
_cell.length_a   1.000
_cell.length_b   1.000
_cell.length_c   1.000
_cell.angle_alpha   90.00
_cell.angle_beta   90.00
_cell.angle_gamma   90.00
#
_symmetry.space_group_name_H-M   'P 1'
#
loop_
_entity.id
_entity.type
_entity.pdbx_description
1 polymer ?
#
loop_
_entity_poly.entity_id
_entity_poly.type
_entity_poly.pdbx_seq_one_letter_code
_entity_poly.pdbx_strand_id
1 'polypeptide(L)'
;MFLGTLPDYCGKHLATDVSKVCLQVASQTSAAAVTILCTSPWTERISKGLGFDLLARGKIRDVPVEFKDSEGKPYAELFEDDAEYTLRAFPLTSPNTKL
;
A
#
# COMPACT_ATOMS: atom_id res chain seq x y z
N MET A 1 5.43 6.03 1.20
CA MET A 1 5.79 5.09 2.30
C MET A 1 5.72 3.68 1.74
N PHE A 2 6.70 2.82 2.06
CA PHE A 2 6.73 1.42 1.61
C PHE A 2 6.41 0.49 2.78
N LEU A 3 5.60 -0.55 2.54
CA LEU A 3 5.27 -1.56 3.54
C LEU A 3 6.03 -2.85 3.21
N GLY A 4 6.98 -3.21 4.06
CA GLY A 4 7.72 -4.46 3.96
C GLY A 4 7.80 -5.14 5.33
N THR A 5 7.69 -6.47 5.35
CA THR A 5 7.94 -7.28 6.55
C THR A 5 9.09 -8.23 6.28
N LEU A 6 10.02 -8.33 7.23
CA LEU A 6 11.02 -9.39 7.20
C LEU A 6 10.33 -10.76 7.27
N PRO A 7 10.83 -11.79 6.56
CA PRO A 7 10.22 -13.12 6.51
C PRO A 7 9.89 -13.70 7.90
N ASP A 8 10.75 -13.47 8.89
CA ASP A 8 10.61 -13.98 10.27
C ASP A 8 9.41 -13.38 11.04
N TYR A 9 8.80 -12.33 10.48
CA TYR A 9 7.66 -11.63 11.05
C TYR A 9 6.40 -11.75 10.17
N CYS A 10 6.49 -12.47 9.04
CA CYS A 10 5.33 -12.80 8.23
C CYS A 10 4.33 -13.64 9.06
N GLY A 11 3.06 -13.23 9.08
CA GLY A 11 1.99 -13.93 9.81
C GLY A 11 1.68 -13.42 11.22
N LYS A 12 2.48 -12.51 11.79
CA LYS A 12 2.26 -11.95 13.14
C LYS A 12 1.37 -10.70 13.18
N HIS A 13 0.49 -10.52 12.19
CA HIS A 13 -0.32 -9.30 12.01
C HIS A 13 0.46 -7.98 11.89
N LEU A 14 1.81 -8.01 11.87
CA LEU A 14 2.66 -6.82 11.89
C LEU A 14 2.35 -5.84 10.76
N ALA A 15 2.16 -6.32 9.53
CA ALA A 15 1.81 -5.44 8.42
C ALA A 15 0.43 -4.80 8.57
N THR A 16 -0.53 -5.49 9.20
CA THR A 16 -1.83 -4.93 9.53
C THR A 16 -1.68 -3.83 10.58
N ASP A 17 -0.92 -4.09 11.64
CA ASP A 17 -0.72 -3.13 12.74
C ASP A 17 0.05 -1.90 12.29
N VAL A 18 1.12 -2.08 11.50
CA VAL A 18 1.85 -0.97 10.87
C VAL A 18 0.91 -0.17 9.98
N SER A 19 0.08 -0.83 9.15
CA SER A 19 -0.89 -0.12 8.30
C SER A 19 -1.90 0.70 9.11
N LYS A 20 -2.37 0.19 10.26
CA LYS A 20 -3.24 0.93 11.17
C LYS A 20 -2.56 2.16 11.78
N VAL A 21 -1.31 2.02 12.21
CA VAL A 21 -0.52 3.16 12.71
C VAL A 21 -0.34 4.20 11.60
N CYS A 22 -0.06 3.79 10.35
CA CYS A 22 0.04 4.69 9.21
C CYS A 22 -1.27 5.45 8.95
N LEU A 23 -2.42 4.76 9.01
CA LEU A 23 -3.73 5.40 8.89
C LEU A 23 -3.97 6.42 10.01
N GLN A 24 -3.64 6.07 11.25
CA GLN A 24 -3.78 6.97 12.40
C GLN A 24 -2.90 8.21 12.28
N VAL A 25 -1.66 8.07 11.80
CA VAL A 25 -0.78 9.22 11.55
C VAL A 25 -1.32 10.07 10.40
N ALA A 26 -1.75 9.44 9.30
CA ALA A 26 -2.29 10.15 8.15
C ALA A 26 -3.57 10.92 8.50
N SER A 27 -4.41 10.41 9.41
CA SER A 27 -5.62 11.10 9.87
C SER A 27 -5.33 12.38 10.67
N GLN A 28 -4.09 12.60 11.12
CA GLN A 28 -3.65 13.84 11.77
C GLN A 28 -3.11 14.87 10.77
N THR A 29 -3.16 14.57 9.47
CA THR A 29 -2.71 15.47 8.40
C THR A 29 -3.90 16.10 7.69
N SER A 30 -3.63 17.09 6.83
CA SER A 30 -4.65 17.66 5.93
C SER A 30 -4.99 16.78 4.72
N ALA A 31 -4.48 15.55 4.67
CA ALA A 31 -4.75 14.63 3.58
C ALA A 31 -6.23 14.19 3.57
N ALA A 32 -6.85 14.18 2.39
CA ALA A 32 -8.22 13.72 2.22
C ALA A 32 -8.34 12.19 2.17
N ALA A 33 -7.27 11.49 1.79
CA ALA A 33 -7.24 10.03 1.66
C ALA A 33 -5.81 9.48 1.78
N VAL A 34 -5.72 8.19 2.09
CA VAL A 34 -4.49 7.39 1.98
C VAL A 34 -4.62 6.45 0.79
N THR A 35 -3.64 6.45 -0.11
CA THR A 35 -3.57 5.51 -1.22
C THR A 35 -2.47 4.48 -0.97
N ILE A 36 -2.75 3.21 -1.30
CA ILE A 36 -1.77 2.13 -1.26
C ILE A 36 -1.68 1.43 -2.62
N LEU A 37 -0.45 1.21 -3.07
CA LEU A 37 -0.14 0.37 -4.23
C LEU A 37 0.18 -1.03 -3.72
N CYS A 38 -0.68 -1.99 -4.00
CA CYS A 38 -0.49 -3.39 -3.65
C CYS A 38 0.15 -4.12 -4.83
N THR A 39 1.37 -4.61 -4.66
CA THR A 39 2.12 -5.40 -5.66
C THR A 39 2.19 -6.89 -5.30
N SER A 40 1.42 -7.32 -4.30
CA SER A 40 1.32 -8.72 -3.90
C SER A 40 -0.09 -9.08 -3.43
N PRO A 41 -0.55 -10.33 -3.62
CA PRO A 41 -1.85 -10.78 -3.13
C PRO A 41 -2.02 -10.62 -1.61
N TRP A 42 -0.91 -10.59 -0.87
CA TRP A 42 -0.93 -10.40 0.57
C TRP A 42 -1.23 -8.95 0.97
N THR A 43 -0.58 -7.97 0.35
CA THR A 43 -0.87 -6.54 0.59
C THR A 43 -2.29 -6.16 0.13
N GLU A 44 -2.80 -6.81 -0.91
CA GLU A 44 -4.19 -6.66 -1.35
C GLU A 44 -5.18 -7.16 -0.28
N ARG A 45 -4.92 -8.33 0.32
CA ARG A 45 -5.78 -8.85 1.41
C ARG A 45 -5.79 -7.94 2.63
N ILE A 46 -4.63 -7.41 3.04
CA ILE A 46 -4.53 -6.51 4.19
C ILE A 46 -5.31 -5.23 3.93
N SER A 47 -5.04 -4.55 2.82
CA SER A 47 -5.73 -3.29 2.49
C SER A 47 -7.24 -3.49 2.35
N LYS A 48 -7.70 -4.63 1.82
CA LYS A 48 -9.13 -4.99 1.79
C LYS A 48 -9.70 -5.18 3.19
N GLY A 49 -8.98 -5.88 4.08
CA GLY A 49 -9.39 -6.06 5.47
C GLY A 49 -9.45 -4.76 6.27
N LEU A 50 -8.65 -3.76 5.89
CA LEU A 50 -8.64 -2.43 6.50
C LEU A 50 -9.68 -1.46 5.90
N GLY A 51 -10.48 -1.89 4.93
CA GLY A 51 -11.54 -1.07 4.34
C GLY A 51 -11.06 -0.09 3.26
N PHE A 52 -9.91 -0.33 2.62
CA PHE A 52 -9.56 0.44 1.43
C PHE A 52 -10.48 0.04 0.26
N ASP A 53 -10.91 1.03 -0.50
CA ASP A 53 -11.67 0.86 -1.73
C ASP A 53 -10.74 0.64 -2.92
N LEU A 54 -11.15 -0.22 -3.85
CA LEU A 54 -10.41 -0.45 -5.08
C LEU A 54 -10.56 0.76 -6.01
N LEU A 55 -9.45 1.36 -6.43
CA LEU A 55 -9.44 2.43 -7.42
C LEU A 55 -9.05 1.95 -8.81
N ALA A 56 -8.01 1.12 -8.92
CA ALA A 56 -7.51 0.62 -10.19
C ALA A 56 -6.75 -0.71 -10.03
N ARG A 57 -6.60 -1.43 -11.14
CA ARG A 57 -5.74 -2.61 -11.28
C ARG A 57 -5.05 -2.54 -12.63
N GLY A 58 -3.81 -3.01 -12.72
CA GLY A 58 -3.05 -3.01 -13.97
C GLY A 58 -1.76 -3.81 -13.86
N LYS A 59 -0.91 -3.72 -14.89
CA LYS A 59 0.43 -4.30 -14.85
C LYS A 59 1.42 -3.29 -14.29
N ILE A 60 2.36 -3.74 -13.47
CA ILE A 60 3.33 -2.86 -12.81
C ILE A 60 4.14 -2.03 -13.82
N ARG A 61 4.45 -2.61 -14.98
CA ARG A 61 5.13 -1.91 -16.09
C ARG A 61 4.38 -0.69 -16.64
N ASP A 62 3.06 -0.64 -16.46
CA ASP A 62 2.21 0.45 -16.95
C ASP A 62 2.12 1.59 -15.91
N VAL A 63 2.64 1.39 -14.70
CA VAL A 63 2.75 2.45 -13.70
C VAL A 63 3.90 3.36 -14.11
N PRO A 64 3.69 4.68 -14.30
CA PRO A 64 4.78 5.62 -14.47
C PRO A 64 5.53 5.72 -13.14
N VAL A 65 6.61 4.94 -13.00
CA VAL A 65 7.40 4.88 -11.77
C VAL A 65 8.50 5.94 -11.82
N GLU A 66 8.31 7.05 -11.10
CA GLU A 66 9.41 7.99 -10.80
C GLU A 66 10.29 7.52 -9.63
N PHE A 67 9.84 6.50 -8.90
CA PHE A 67 10.53 5.96 -7.74
C PHE A 67 11.71 5.08 -8.17
N LYS A 68 12.91 5.48 -7.75
CA LYS A 68 14.12 4.69 -7.90
C LYS A 68 14.45 4.00 -6.57
N ASP A 69 15.03 2.81 -6.63
CA ASP A 69 15.60 2.17 -5.45
C ASP A 69 16.87 2.91 -4.97
N SER A 70 17.51 2.39 -3.92
CA SER A 70 18.76 2.95 -3.38
C SER A 70 19.93 2.91 -4.37
N GLU A 71 19.83 2.13 -5.44
CA GLU A 71 20.83 1.99 -6.50
C GLU A 71 20.49 2.85 -7.73
N GLY A 72 19.36 3.56 -7.72
CA GLY A 72 18.93 4.43 -8.81
C GLY A 72 18.14 3.70 -9.91
N LYS A 73 17.83 2.41 -9.73
CA LYS A 73 17.07 1.60 -10.68
C LYS A 73 15.57 1.91 -10.56
N PRO A 74 14.82 2.06 -11.67
CA PRO A 74 13.37 2.22 -11.60
C PRO A 74 12.73 1.04 -10.87
N TYR A 75 11.84 1.33 -9.92
CA TYR A 75 11.19 0.30 -9.10
C TYR A 75 10.40 -0.72 -9.94
N ALA A 76 9.92 -0.32 -11.13
CA ALA A 76 9.26 -1.21 -12.08
C ALA A 76 10.15 -2.39 -12.54
N GLU A 77 11.47 -2.18 -12.64
CA GLU A 77 12.44 -3.19 -13.09
C GLU A 77 12.81 -4.21 -11.99
N LEU A 78 12.18 -4.14 -10.82
CA LEU A 78 12.31 -5.10 -9.74
C LEU A 78 11.21 -6.19 -9.77
N PHE A 79 10.25 -6.08 -10.70
CA PHE A 79 9.12 -7.00 -10.82
C PHE A 79 9.19 -7.79 -12.13
N GLU A 80 8.60 -8.98 -12.13
CA GLU A 80 8.45 -9.82 -13.33
C GLU A 80 7.52 -9.15 -14.36
N ASP A 81 7.69 -9.49 -15.64
CA ASP A 81 7.00 -8.84 -16.77
C ASP A 81 5.45 -8.94 -16.70
N ASP A 82 4.93 -9.93 -15.98
CA ASP A 82 3.51 -10.18 -15.76
C ASP A 82 3.00 -9.71 -14.39
N ALA A 83 3.85 -9.08 -13.58
CA ALA A 83 3.47 -8.63 -12.25
C ALA A 83 2.34 -7.59 -12.30
N GLU A 84 1.31 -7.84 -11.49
CA GLU A 84 0.13 -6.99 -11.38
C GLU A 84 0.21 -6.08 -10.15
N TYR A 85 -0.45 -4.92 -10.25
CA TYR A 85 -0.72 -4.07 -9.11
C TYR A 85 -2.21 -3.83 -8.93
N THR A 86 -2.57 -3.54 -7.69
CA THR A 86 -3.89 -3.05 -7.29
C THR A 86 -3.70 -1.73 -6.55
N LEU A 87 -4.30 -0.64 -7.02
CA LEU A 87 -4.31 0.66 -6.35
C LEU A 87 -5.61 0.78 -5.55
N ARG A 88 -5.48 1.08 -4.25
CA ARG A 88 -6.63 1.17 -3.33
C ARG A 88 -6.53 2.44 -2.48
N ALA A 89 -7.66 3.00 -2.06
CA ALA A 89 -7.71 4.22 -1.26
C ALA A 89 -8.59 4.08 -0.01
N PHE A 90 -8.18 4.77 1.05
CA PHE A 90 -8.95 4.90 2.27
C PHE A 90 -9.26 6.39 2.49
N PRO A 91 -10.55 6.80 2.47
CA PRO A 91 -10.91 8.19 2.73
C PRO A 91 -10.67 8.54 4.20
N LEU A 92 -10.03 9.68 4.47
CA LEU A 92 -9.76 10.18 5.83
C LEU A 92 -10.88 11.09 6.36
N THR A 93 -12.00 11.19 5.64
CA THR A 93 -13.14 12.03 6.03
C THR A 93 -14.07 11.31 6.99
N SER A 94 -13.85 11.44 8.29
CA SER A 94 -14.85 11.81 9.31
C SER A 94 -14.27 11.67 10.73
N PRO A 95 -14.51 12.62 11.66
CA PRO A 95 -14.08 12.55 13.06
C PRO A 95 -14.68 11.38 13.88
N ASN A 96 -15.35 10.42 13.23
CA ASN A 96 -15.98 9.25 13.85
C ASN A 96 -15.62 7.90 13.21
N THR A 97 -14.63 7.85 12.32
CA THR A 97 -14.13 6.55 11.82
C THR A 97 -13.31 5.90 12.93
N LYS A 98 -13.96 5.11 13.79
CA LYS A 98 -13.29 4.22 14.73
C LYS A 98 -12.48 3.21 13.91
N LEU A 99 -11.16 3.42 13.86
CA LEU A 99 -10.16 2.43 13.42
C LEU A 99 -10.16 1.19 14.33
#